data_AF-A0A945LXZ1-F1
#
_entry.id   AF-A0A945LXZ1-F1
#
_cell.length_a   1.000
_cell.length_b   1.000
_cell.length_c   1.000
_cell.angle_alpha   90.00
_cell.angle_beta   90.00
_cell.angle_gamma   90.00
#
_symmetry.space_group_name_H-M   'P 1'
#
loop_
_entity.id
_entity.type
_entity.pdbx_description
1 polymer ?
#
loop_
_entity_poly.entity_id
_entity_poly.type
_entity_poly.pdbx_seq_one_letter_code
_entity_poly.pdbx_strand_id
1 'polypeptide(L)'
;MIEKRPGFNRRKFLSATAATGAVAALPAIPGCSSAKKAKVVIVGGGFGGATCAKYISLADPDIEITLIERNRNFVTCPFSNSVIGGFKKMSAITHSYEGLLDRGINVLIDSVTAIDSAAHEVTLASGDRLSYDRLVLSPGIDMIWNAIEGYDEAAAQIMPHAWKAGPQTILLRNQLEAMKDGGLVVISAPEYPYRCPPAPYERASLIAHYLARHKPRSKIIILDAKDKYTKQPLFEEGWRRLYPQGMIEWVAGGKGGRVTGVDPLTKTFFSDGGALKADVGNVVPPQQAAAIARLAGVVDDDEWCRIDPLTFESKTVKNIHVLGDACVAGAMPKSGFSANNQGKVTAAALVALLNGREVGEPFFLNTCYSLLSPDYGISINAAYRATPAGIVALLGSGATSPLDAPDSVRKDAAKYAGGWYASITGEMFTKG
;
A
#
# COMPACT_ATOMS: atom_id res chain seq x y z
N MET A 1 -99.99 34.44 2.67
CA MET A 1 -99.24 33.97 1.49
C MET A 1 -98.36 35.11 1.03
N ILE A 2 -97.06 34.98 1.33
CA ILE A 2 -95.87 35.72 0.87
C ILE A 2 -95.81 37.24 1.12
N GLU A 3 -94.99 37.57 2.12
CA GLU A 3 -94.55 38.89 2.59
C GLU A 3 -93.52 39.57 1.66
N LYS A 4 -93.54 40.91 1.67
CA LYS A 4 -92.55 41.81 1.06
C LYS A 4 -91.24 41.84 1.87
N ARG A 5 -90.09 41.77 1.20
CA ARG A 5 -88.76 42.07 1.78
C ARG A 5 -88.32 43.52 1.48
N PRO A 6 -87.76 44.26 2.46
CA PRO A 6 -87.33 45.65 2.30
C PRO A 6 -85.84 45.78 1.90
N GLY A 7 -85.53 46.93 1.27
CA GLY A 7 -84.22 47.27 0.70
C GLY A 7 -83.12 47.55 1.72
N PHE A 8 -81.88 47.24 1.31
CA PHE A 8 -80.67 47.45 2.11
C PHE A 8 -80.06 48.84 1.86
N ASN A 9 -79.76 49.51 2.98
CA ASN A 9 -79.36 50.90 3.12
C ASN A 9 -77.82 51.03 3.06
N ARG A 10 -77.30 52.00 2.29
CA ARG A 10 -75.88 52.26 1.97
C ARG A 10 -75.01 52.78 3.13
N ARG A 11 -75.41 52.60 4.39
CA ARG A 11 -74.74 53.17 5.59
C ARG A 11 -74.26 52.16 6.65
N LYS A 12 -74.10 50.89 6.29
CA LYS A 12 -73.50 49.85 7.17
C LYS A 12 -72.29 49.15 6.51
N PHE A 13 -71.45 49.90 5.80
CA PHE A 13 -70.24 49.36 5.16
C PHE A 13 -68.92 49.86 5.80
N LEU A 14 -68.99 50.60 6.91
CA LEU A 14 -67.80 51.16 7.58
C LEU A 14 -67.94 51.05 9.10
N SER A 15 -67.92 49.83 9.64
CA SER A 15 -67.71 49.58 11.07
C SER A 15 -67.47 48.09 11.31
N ALA A 16 -66.28 47.61 10.96
CA ALA A 16 -65.70 46.37 11.47
C ALA A 16 -64.18 46.40 11.22
N THR A 17 -63.54 47.44 11.74
CA THR A 17 -62.09 47.48 11.96
C THR A 17 -61.81 46.86 13.33
N ALA A 18 -60.74 46.07 13.42
CA ALA A 18 -60.16 45.41 14.59
C ALA A 18 -60.60 43.96 14.86
N ALA A 19 -59.91 43.00 14.21
CA ALA A 19 -59.19 41.93 14.90
C ALA A 19 -58.46 41.00 13.92
N THR A 20 -57.19 40.71 14.24
CA THR A 20 -56.42 39.50 13.90
C THR A 20 -56.03 39.22 12.44
N GLY A 21 -54.73 39.38 12.16
CA GLY A 21 -54.08 38.86 10.96
C GLY A 21 -52.67 39.42 10.75
N ALA A 22 -51.81 39.34 11.76
CA ALA A 22 -50.38 39.53 11.55
C ALA A 22 -49.90 38.47 10.57
N VAL A 23 -49.63 38.86 9.31
CA VAL A 23 -48.88 38.04 8.37
C VAL A 23 -47.48 37.97 8.93
N ALA A 24 -47.20 36.88 9.66
CA ALA A 24 -45.85 36.53 10.05
C ALA A 24 -45.01 36.53 8.78
N ALA A 25 -43.97 37.37 8.76
CA ALA A 25 -42.84 37.15 7.89
C ALA A 25 -42.38 35.71 8.14
N LEU A 26 -42.66 34.83 7.19
CA LEU A 26 -42.05 33.50 7.17
C LEU A 26 -40.54 33.76 7.27
N PRO A 27 -39.83 33.21 8.27
CA PRO A 27 -38.40 33.12 8.15
C PRO A 27 -38.16 32.40 6.84
N ALA A 28 -37.36 32.99 5.94
CA ALA A 28 -36.78 32.23 4.86
C ALA A 28 -36.19 30.99 5.51
N ILE A 29 -36.79 29.82 5.27
CA ILE A 29 -36.11 28.55 5.52
C ILE A 29 -34.80 28.75 4.77
N PRO A 30 -33.63 28.75 5.44
CA PRO A 30 -32.39 28.71 4.71
C PRO A 30 -32.54 27.45 3.87
N GLY A 31 -32.76 27.62 2.56
CA GLY A 31 -32.83 26.51 1.63
C GLY A 31 -31.64 25.66 1.97
N CYS A 32 -31.87 24.36 2.21
CA CYS A 32 -30.82 23.41 2.54
C CYS A 32 -29.62 23.75 1.67
N SER A 33 -28.65 24.48 2.23
CA SER A 33 -27.35 24.56 1.63
C SER A 33 -26.93 23.11 1.68
N SER A 34 -26.65 22.52 0.51
CA SER A 34 -25.97 21.24 0.46
C SER A 34 -24.81 21.37 1.44
N ALA A 35 -24.92 20.71 2.60
CA ALA A 35 -24.01 20.91 3.70
C ALA A 35 -22.60 20.65 3.17
N LYS A 36 -21.64 21.47 3.59
CA LYS A 36 -20.27 21.50 3.06
C LYS A 36 -19.73 20.07 2.96
N LYS A 37 -19.55 19.56 1.73
CA LYS A 37 -18.84 18.31 1.47
C LYS A 37 -17.40 18.51 1.90
N ALA A 38 -17.00 17.91 3.03
CA ALA A 38 -15.61 17.94 3.43
C ALA A 38 -14.75 17.33 2.30
N LYS A 39 -13.58 17.92 2.05
CA LYS A 39 -12.69 17.51 0.96
C LYS A 39 -11.55 16.65 1.50
N VAL A 40 -11.48 15.42 1.01
CA VAL A 40 -10.34 14.54 1.27
C VAL A 40 -9.56 14.33 -0.02
N VAL A 41 -8.30 14.78 -0.01
CA VAL A 41 -7.36 14.50 -1.09
C VAL A 41 -6.47 13.33 -0.66
N ILE A 42 -6.29 12.36 -1.55
CA ILE A 42 -5.51 11.15 -1.31
C ILE A 42 -4.43 11.05 -2.39
N VAL A 43 -3.16 10.94 -1.99
CA VAL A 43 -2.01 10.85 -2.89
C VAL A 43 -1.44 9.44 -2.86
N GLY A 44 -1.57 8.72 -3.99
CA GLY A 44 -1.10 7.35 -4.19
C GLY A 44 -2.23 6.33 -4.20
N GLY A 45 -2.50 5.74 -5.37
CA GLY A 45 -3.57 4.76 -5.59
C GLY A 45 -3.20 3.31 -5.28
N GLY A 46 -2.29 3.08 -4.33
CA GLY A 46 -1.85 1.74 -3.94
C GLY A 46 -2.71 1.07 -2.86
N PHE A 47 -2.15 0.08 -2.17
CA PHE A 47 -2.83 -0.68 -1.09
C PHE A 47 -3.48 0.20 -0.02
N GLY A 48 -2.80 1.26 0.44
CA GLY A 48 -3.36 2.16 1.45
C GLY A 48 -4.37 3.13 0.88
N GLY A 49 -3.96 3.94 -0.11
CA GLY A 49 -4.79 5.03 -0.64
C GLY A 49 -6.06 4.57 -1.36
N ALA A 50 -6.02 3.51 -2.18
CA ALA A 50 -7.22 2.99 -2.84
C ALA A 50 -8.22 2.44 -1.81
N THR A 51 -7.73 1.71 -0.81
CA THR A 51 -8.58 1.23 0.30
C THR A 51 -9.19 2.38 1.07
N CYS A 52 -8.38 3.39 1.44
CA CYS A 52 -8.85 4.56 2.17
C CYS A 52 -9.95 5.31 1.40
N ALA A 53 -9.72 5.60 0.11
CA ALA A 53 -10.69 6.26 -0.77
C ALA A 53 -12.02 5.51 -0.80
N LYS A 54 -11.97 4.19 -1.02
CA LYS A 54 -13.17 3.35 -1.04
C LYS A 54 -13.92 3.37 0.29
N TYR A 55 -13.22 3.22 1.40
CA TYR A 55 -13.84 3.12 2.71
C TYR A 55 -14.40 4.44 3.22
N ILE A 56 -13.82 5.59 2.86
CA ILE A 56 -14.43 6.89 3.13
C ILE A 56 -15.76 6.98 2.37
N SER A 57 -15.77 6.68 1.07
CA SER A 57 -16.99 6.73 0.25
C SER A 57 -18.07 5.75 0.70
N LEU A 58 -17.70 4.58 1.26
CA LEU A 58 -18.65 3.64 1.87
C LEU A 58 -19.27 4.18 3.15
N ALA A 59 -18.47 4.82 3.99
CA ALA A 59 -18.89 5.24 5.32
C ALA A 59 -19.64 6.59 5.31
N ASP A 60 -19.28 7.49 4.39
CA ASP A 60 -19.89 8.80 4.25
C ASP A 60 -19.81 9.28 2.78
N PRO A 61 -20.90 9.15 2.00
CA PRO A 61 -20.94 9.55 0.60
C PRO A 61 -21.00 11.06 0.38
N ASP A 62 -21.16 11.87 1.44
CA ASP A 62 -21.17 13.32 1.34
C ASP A 62 -19.75 13.91 1.35
N ILE A 63 -18.73 13.14 1.73
CA ILE A 63 -17.33 13.56 1.63
C ILE A 63 -16.88 13.56 0.17
N GLU A 64 -16.32 14.68 -0.29
CA GLU A 64 -15.71 14.80 -1.62
C GLU A 64 -14.31 14.18 -1.60
N ILE A 65 -14.09 13.15 -2.41
CA ILE A 65 -12.84 12.38 -2.44
C ILE A 65 -12.16 12.57 -3.79
N THR A 66 -10.92 13.05 -3.76
CA THR A 66 -10.03 13.07 -4.93
C THR A 66 -8.80 12.20 -4.68
N LEU A 67 -8.67 11.11 -5.43
CA LEU A 67 -7.51 10.22 -5.42
C LEU A 67 -6.58 10.59 -6.59
N ILE A 68 -5.35 10.98 -6.28
CA ILE A 68 -4.32 11.34 -7.25
C ILE A 68 -3.32 10.19 -7.37
N GLU A 69 -3.13 9.68 -8.59
CA GLU A 69 -2.18 8.62 -8.90
C GLU A 69 -1.50 8.89 -10.24
N ARG A 70 -0.18 8.72 -10.30
CA ARG A 70 0.58 9.00 -11.54
C ARG A 70 0.36 7.95 -12.64
N ASN A 71 0.02 6.71 -12.27
CA ASN A 71 -0.12 5.59 -13.18
C ASN A 71 -1.59 5.29 -13.49
N ARG A 72 -1.92 5.06 -14.76
CA ARG A 72 -3.29 4.67 -15.17
C ARG A 72 -3.76 3.34 -14.58
N ASN A 73 -2.83 2.44 -14.27
CA ASN A 73 -3.11 1.14 -13.68
C ASN A 73 -2.18 0.89 -12.50
N PHE A 74 -2.67 0.18 -11.49
CA PHE A 74 -1.87 -0.28 -10.38
C PHE A 74 -1.28 -1.67 -10.67
N VAL A 75 0.04 -1.82 -10.54
CA VAL A 75 0.71 -3.12 -10.66
C VAL A 75 1.16 -3.59 -9.29
N THR A 76 0.64 -4.71 -8.82
CA THR A 76 0.98 -5.20 -7.47
C THR A 76 2.37 -5.80 -7.43
N CYS A 77 3.18 -5.38 -6.45
CA CYS A 77 4.41 -6.08 -6.11
C CYS A 77 4.17 -7.46 -5.46
N PRO A 78 3.15 -7.64 -4.59
CA PRO A 78 2.67 -8.98 -4.27
C PRO A 78 2.33 -9.77 -5.54
N PHE A 79 2.68 -11.06 -5.57
CA PHE A 79 2.55 -11.94 -6.73
C PHE A 79 3.41 -11.60 -7.96
N SER A 80 4.18 -10.51 -7.96
CA SER A 80 5.17 -10.24 -9.02
C SER A 80 6.27 -11.31 -9.07
N ASN A 81 6.61 -11.95 -7.95
CA ASN A 81 7.53 -13.09 -7.92
C ASN A 81 6.97 -14.30 -8.69
N SER A 82 5.64 -14.46 -8.80
CA SER A 82 5.01 -15.48 -9.65
C SER A 82 5.15 -15.19 -11.14
N VAL A 83 5.24 -13.90 -11.51
CA VAL A 83 5.59 -13.48 -12.88
C VAL A 83 7.05 -13.74 -13.16
N ILE A 84 7.94 -13.36 -12.23
CA ILE A 84 9.39 -13.63 -12.31
C ILE A 84 9.65 -15.16 -12.43
N GLY A 85 8.94 -15.97 -11.66
CA GLY A 85 8.98 -17.44 -11.72
C GLY A 85 8.30 -18.04 -12.96
N GLY A 86 7.64 -17.23 -13.80
CA GLY A 86 7.14 -17.62 -15.12
C GLY A 86 5.78 -18.32 -15.14
N PHE A 87 5.04 -18.37 -14.02
CA PHE A 87 3.74 -19.04 -13.94
C PHE A 87 2.55 -18.08 -13.74
N LYS A 88 2.79 -16.76 -13.79
CA LYS A 88 1.77 -15.73 -13.97
C LYS A 88 2.20 -14.71 -15.02
N LYS A 89 1.23 -14.05 -15.63
CA LYS A 89 1.45 -12.92 -16.55
C LYS A 89 1.32 -11.59 -15.80
N MET A 90 1.92 -10.52 -16.32
CA MET A 90 1.75 -9.15 -15.77
C MET A 90 0.29 -8.71 -15.69
N SER A 91 -0.54 -9.12 -16.66
CA SER A 91 -1.97 -8.82 -16.66
C SER A 91 -2.71 -9.38 -15.45
N ALA A 92 -2.23 -10.49 -14.86
CA ALA A 92 -2.83 -11.07 -13.66
C ALA A 92 -2.51 -10.28 -12.37
N ILE A 93 -1.61 -9.30 -12.46
CA ILE A 93 -1.20 -8.46 -11.33
C ILE A 93 -1.37 -6.95 -11.61
N THR A 94 -2.11 -6.60 -12.66
CA THR A 94 -2.38 -5.23 -13.07
C THR A 94 -3.86 -4.94 -12.91
N HIS A 95 -4.20 -3.85 -12.22
CA HIS A 95 -5.56 -3.49 -11.82
C HIS A 95 -5.92 -2.10 -12.31
N SER A 96 -7.13 -1.93 -12.84
CA SER A 96 -7.67 -0.62 -13.22
C SER A 96 -8.29 0.09 -12.01
N TYR A 97 -8.44 1.41 -12.12
CA TYR A 97 -9.15 2.23 -11.13
C TYR A 97 -10.66 2.40 -11.44
N GLU A 98 -11.17 1.69 -12.46
CA GLU A 98 -12.56 1.84 -12.93
C GLU A 98 -13.58 1.57 -11.83
N GLY A 99 -13.36 0.56 -10.98
CA GLY A 99 -14.28 0.29 -9.89
C GLY A 99 -14.28 1.36 -8.80
N LEU A 100 -13.25 2.22 -8.69
CA LEU A 100 -13.30 3.42 -7.83
C LEU A 100 -14.07 4.55 -8.51
N LEU A 101 -13.86 4.76 -9.82
CA LEU A 101 -14.60 5.74 -10.62
C LEU A 101 -16.12 5.44 -10.60
N ASP A 102 -16.51 4.17 -10.75
CA ASP A 102 -17.91 3.70 -10.67
C ASP A 102 -18.57 3.93 -9.30
N ARG A 103 -17.77 4.22 -8.27
CA ARG A 103 -18.23 4.60 -6.93
C ARG A 103 -18.35 6.11 -6.74
N GLY A 104 -18.06 6.90 -7.76
CA GLY A 104 -18.06 8.36 -7.70
C GLY A 104 -16.82 8.96 -7.04
N ILE A 105 -15.74 8.19 -6.87
CA ILE A 105 -14.45 8.72 -6.43
C ILE A 105 -13.78 9.40 -7.62
N ASN A 106 -13.36 10.66 -7.46
CA ASN A 106 -12.62 11.36 -8.49
C ASN A 106 -11.17 10.83 -8.54
N VAL A 107 -10.84 10.01 -9.54
CA VAL A 107 -9.48 9.49 -9.73
C VAL A 107 -8.76 10.34 -10.78
N LEU A 108 -7.80 11.14 -10.32
CA LEU A 108 -6.98 12.00 -11.18
C LEU A 108 -5.66 11.30 -11.52
N ILE A 109 -5.44 11.07 -12.81
CA ILE A 109 -4.17 10.55 -13.30
C ILE A 109 -3.19 11.69 -13.48
N ASP A 110 -2.47 12.02 -12.41
CA ASP A 110 -1.51 13.12 -12.34
C ASP A 110 -0.45 12.85 -11.25
N SER A 111 0.61 13.64 -11.22
CA SER A 111 1.61 13.64 -10.15
C SER A 111 1.46 14.88 -9.29
N VAL A 112 1.63 14.73 -7.98
CA VAL A 112 1.78 15.86 -7.06
C VAL A 112 3.21 16.36 -7.10
N THR A 113 3.38 17.68 -7.24
CA THR A 113 4.69 18.35 -7.31
C THR A 113 4.98 19.21 -6.09
N ALA A 114 3.96 19.70 -5.39
CA ALA A 114 4.11 20.44 -4.13
C ALA A 114 2.90 20.25 -3.21
N ILE A 115 3.14 20.39 -1.91
CA ILE A 115 2.11 20.37 -0.86
C ILE A 115 2.34 21.60 0.02
N ASP A 116 1.34 22.47 0.09
CA ASP A 116 1.32 23.59 1.03
C ASP A 116 0.45 23.20 2.22
N SER A 117 1.09 22.75 3.29
CA SER A 117 0.40 22.32 4.51
C SER A 117 -0.20 23.47 5.31
N ALA A 118 0.19 24.73 5.06
CA ALA A 118 -0.38 25.88 5.75
C ALA A 118 -1.66 26.35 5.04
N ALA A 119 -1.66 26.33 3.69
CA ALA A 119 -2.81 26.67 2.87
C ALA A 119 -3.80 25.49 2.68
N HIS A 120 -3.41 24.28 3.12
CA HIS A 120 -4.12 23.03 2.83
C HIS A 120 -4.35 22.79 1.33
N GLU A 121 -3.28 22.90 0.54
CA GLU A 121 -3.34 22.79 -0.91
C GLU A 121 -2.30 21.80 -1.47
N VAL A 122 -2.69 21.08 -2.53
CA VAL A 122 -1.83 20.21 -3.31
C VAL A 122 -1.69 20.79 -4.72
N THR A 123 -0.45 20.93 -5.20
CA THR A 123 -0.17 21.34 -6.59
C THR A 123 0.14 20.12 -7.44
N LEU A 124 -0.51 20.01 -8.60
CA LEU A 124 -0.33 18.94 -9.57
C LEU A 124 0.69 19.32 -10.65
N ALA A 125 1.24 18.32 -11.34
CA ALA A 125 2.17 18.53 -12.45
C ALA A 125 1.49 19.19 -13.65
N SER A 126 0.17 19.01 -13.82
CA SER A 126 -0.65 19.76 -14.79
C SER A 126 -0.74 21.27 -14.51
N GLY A 127 -0.39 21.70 -13.29
CA GLY A 127 -0.54 23.08 -12.84
C GLY A 127 -1.80 23.33 -12.00
N ASP A 128 -2.72 22.36 -11.96
CA ASP A 128 -3.92 22.44 -11.13
C ASP A 128 -3.59 22.43 -9.63
N ARG A 129 -4.46 23.07 -8.85
CA ARG A 129 -4.35 23.18 -7.39
C ARG A 129 -5.61 22.65 -6.74
N LEU A 130 -5.44 21.81 -5.72
CA LEU A 130 -6.53 21.15 -5.02
C LEU A 130 -6.46 21.47 -3.52
N SER A 131 -7.49 22.16 -3.01
CA SER A 131 -7.70 22.37 -1.58
C SER A 131 -8.17 21.10 -0.89
N TYR A 132 -7.77 20.88 0.37
CA TYR A 132 -8.26 19.78 1.20
C TYR A 132 -8.66 20.23 2.61
N ASP A 133 -9.59 19.51 3.24
CA ASP A 133 -9.79 19.56 4.69
C ASP A 133 -8.89 18.52 5.38
N ARG A 134 -8.64 17.39 4.69
CA ARG A 134 -7.73 16.33 5.13
C ARG A 134 -6.94 15.80 3.94
N LEU A 135 -5.63 15.60 4.11
CA LEU A 135 -4.76 15.00 3.12
C LEU A 135 -4.31 13.62 3.58
N VAL A 136 -4.41 12.61 2.70
CA VAL A 136 -3.88 11.27 2.94
C VAL A 136 -2.72 11.00 2.00
N LEU A 137 -1.55 10.69 2.54
CA LEU A 137 -0.37 10.30 1.81
C LEU A 137 -0.19 8.78 1.92
N SER A 138 -0.32 8.06 0.80
CA SER A 138 0.04 6.65 0.69
C SER A 138 1.02 6.40 -0.48
N PRO A 139 2.19 7.07 -0.48
CA PRO A 139 3.05 7.10 -1.66
C PRO A 139 3.97 5.87 -1.77
N GLY A 140 4.01 5.02 -0.74
CA GLY A 140 4.88 3.85 -0.67
C GLY A 140 6.34 4.23 -0.36
N ILE A 141 7.27 3.47 -0.93
CA ILE A 141 8.71 3.62 -0.72
C ILE A 141 9.37 4.37 -1.88
N ASP A 142 10.51 5.00 -1.58
CA ASP A 142 11.60 5.20 -2.54
C ASP A 142 12.83 4.39 -2.16
N MET A 143 13.73 4.20 -3.12
CA MET A 143 15.03 3.61 -2.86
C MET A 143 15.96 4.70 -2.33
N ILE A 144 16.90 4.33 -1.47
CA ILE A 144 18.02 5.19 -1.12
C ILE A 144 19.12 4.90 -2.16
N TRP A 145 19.07 5.62 -3.27
CA TRP A 145 20.06 5.49 -4.34
C TRP A 145 21.46 5.82 -3.83
N ASN A 146 22.47 5.11 -4.34
CA ASN A 146 23.87 5.21 -3.90
C ASN A 146 24.13 4.80 -2.44
N ALA A 147 23.16 4.23 -1.72
CA ALA A 147 23.41 3.60 -0.42
C ALA A 147 24.27 2.31 -0.53
N ILE A 148 24.24 1.67 -1.69
CA ILE A 148 25.20 0.65 -2.11
C ILE A 148 26.07 1.32 -3.16
N GLU A 149 27.39 1.26 -2.99
CA GLU A 149 28.33 1.89 -3.93
C GLU A 149 28.12 1.37 -5.35
N GLY A 150 28.05 2.25 -6.34
CA GLY A 150 27.81 1.89 -7.74
C GLY A 150 26.36 1.50 -8.09
N TYR A 151 25.39 1.67 -7.16
CA TYR A 151 23.99 1.37 -7.40
C TYR A 151 23.07 2.60 -7.39
N ASP A 152 22.92 3.22 -8.56
CA ASP A 152 21.99 4.31 -8.86
C ASP A 152 20.78 3.82 -9.70
N GLU A 153 19.96 4.76 -10.16
CA GLU A 153 18.81 4.49 -11.03
C GLU A 153 19.19 3.84 -12.38
N ALA A 154 20.38 4.15 -12.90
CA ALA A 154 20.86 3.59 -14.16
C ALA A 154 21.34 2.15 -13.97
N ALA A 155 22.05 1.87 -12.87
CA ALA A 155 22.43 0.54 -12.43
C ALA A 155 21.21 -0.38 -12.26
N ALA A 156 20.10 0.16 -11.75
CA ALA A 156 18.84 -0.57 -11.65
C ALA A 156 18.24 -1.00 -13.00
N GLN A 157 18.65 -0.42 -14.15
CA GLN A 157 18.24 -0.92 -15.47
C GLN A 157 19.08 -2.12 -15.96
N ILE A 158 20.18 -2.43 -15.26
CA ILE A 158 21.07 -3.55 -15.56
C ILE A 158 20.94 -4.65 -14.50
N MET A 159 20.89 -4.28 -13.23
CA MET A 159 20.73 -5.16 -12.08
C MET A 159 19.42 -4.82 -11.35
N PRO A 160 18.25 -5.20 -11.89
CA PRO A 160 16.96 -4.70 -11.44
C PRO A 160 16.69 -4.96 -9.97
N HIS A 161 16.07 -4.01 -9.27
CA HIS A 161 15.57 -4.23 -7.91
C HIS A 161 14.23 -4.96 -7.93
N ALA A 162 13.33 -4.63 -8.86
CA ALA A 162 11.96 -5.18 -8.93
C ALA A 162 11.17 -5.14 -7.60
N TRP A 163 11.45 -4.15 -6.74
CA TRP A 163 10.69 -3.84 -5.50
C TRP A 163 9.56 -2.80 -5.69
N LYS A 164 9.55 -2.18 -6.87
CA LYS A 164 8.39 -1.55 -7.48
C LYS A 164 8.08 -2.37 -8.73
N ALA A 165 6.89 -2.95 -8.81
CA ALA A 165 6.53 -3.85 -9.90
C ALA A 165 6.28 -3.10 -11.21
N GLY A 166 6.11 -3.84 -12.31
CA GLY A 166 5.93 -3.28 -13.64
C GLY A 166 7.17 -3.51 -14.50
N PRO A 167 7.77 -2.47 -15.11
CA PRO A 167 8.93 -2.62 -16.00
C PRO A 167 10.09 -3.39 -15.37
N GLN A 168 10.40 -3.14 -14.10
CA GLN A 168 11.48 -3.83 -13.37
C GLN A 168 11.21 -5.33 -13.17
N THR A 169 9.94 -5.73 -12.99
CA THR A 169 9.54 -7.14 -12.90
C THR A 169 9.82 -7.87 -14.21
N ILE A 170 9.45 -7.24 -15.34
CA ILE A 170 9.69 -7.78 -16.68
C ILE A 170 11.18 -7.82 -17.01
N LEU A 171 11.92 -6.76 -16.65
CA LEU A 171 13.36 -6.71 -16.85
C LEU A 171 14.05 -7.90 -16.17
N LEU A 172 13.76 -8.15 -14.88
CA LEU A 172 14.32 -9.30 -14.16
C LEU A 172 13.87 -10.63 -14.80
N ARG A 173 12.60 -10.78 -15.18
CA ARG A 173 12.11 -11.98 -15.86
C ARG A 173 12.87 -12.26 -17.16
N ASN A 174 13.03 -11.24 -18.01
CA ASN A 174 13.71 -11.37 -19.30
C ASN A 174 15.19 -11.74 -19.11
N GLN A 175 15.87 -11.16 -18.11
CA GLN A 175 17.24 -11.52 -17.78
C GLN A 175 17.36 -13.00 -17.36
N LEU A 176 16.42 -13.49 -16.55
CA LEU A 176 16.38 -14.89 -16.13
C LEU A 176 16.11 -15.84 -17.30
N GLU A 177 15.25 -15.47 -18.26
CA GLU A 177 14.99 -16.28 -19.45
C GLU A 177 16.22 -16.35 -20.37
N ALA A 178 16.89 -15.21 -20.56
CA ALA A 178 18.08 -15.09 -21.40
C ALA A 178 19.35 -15.71 -20.77
N MET A 179 19.40 -15.87 -19.45
CA MET A 179 20.53 -16.49 -18.75
C MET A 179 20.80 -17.90 -19.30
N LYS A 180 22.06 -18.28 -19.51
CA LYS A 180 22.40 -19.65 -19.93
C LYS A 180 22.22 -20.64 -18.76
N ASP A 181 21.95 -21.90 -19.06
CA ASP A 181 21.96 -22.94 -18.02
C ASP A 181 23.35 -23.06 -17.40
N GLY A 182 23.41 -23.15 -16.07
CA GLY A 182 24.65 -23.06 -15.29
C GLY A 182 24.99 -21.66 -14.81
N GLY A 183 24.18 -20.65 -15.15
CA GLY A 183 24.39 -19.27 -14.69
C GLY A 183 24.14 -19.08 -13.19
N LEU A 184 24.75 -18.05 -12.63
CA LEU A 184 24.57 -17.64 -11.24
C LEU A 184 23.61 -16.45 -11.15
N VAL A 185 22.56 -16.61 -10.34
CA VAL A 185 21.71 -15.51 -9.90
C VAL A 185 22.17 -15.05 -8.52
N VAL A 186 22.38 -13.75 -8.35
CA VAL A 186 22.68 -13.16 -7.03
C VAL A 186 21.56 -12.21 -6.64
N ILE A 187 21.04 -12.36 -5.41
CA ILE A 187 20.02 -11.49 -4.83
C ILE A 187 20.64 -10.81 -3.60
N SER A 188 20.67 -9.48 -3.57
CA SER A 188 20.99 -8.77 -2.33
C SER A 188 19.72 -8.48 -1.53
N ALA A 189 19.78 -8.61 -0.20
CA ALA A 189 18.69 -8.25 0.71
C ALA A 189 19.17 -7.19 1.73
N PRO A 190 18.47 -6.05 1.89
CA PRO A 190 18.93 -4.96 2.71
C PRO A 190 18.65 -5.20 4.21
N GLU A 191 19.17 -4.31 5.04
CA GLU A 191 18.83 -4.23 6.47
C GLU A 191 17.38 -3.77 6.68
N TYR A 192 16.82 -4.04 7.86
CA TYR A 192 15.51 -3.48 8.21
C TYR A 192 15.57 -1.96 8.48
N PRO A 193 14.46 -1.22 8.27
CA PRO A 193 13.19 -1.67 7.70
C PRO A 193 13.16 -1.61 6.16
N TYR A 194 12.39 -2.51 5.53
CA TYR A 194 12.10 -2.48 4.09
C TYR A 194 10.74 -3.11 3.78
N ARG A 195 10.20 -2.84 2.59
CA ARG A 195 8.93 -3.40 2.10
C ARG A 195 8.99 -4.92 2.00
N CYS A 196 7.99 -5.56 2.60
CA CYS A 196 7.73 -7.00 2.59
C CYS A 196 8.96 -7.84 2.98
N PRO A 197 9.25 -7.98 4.28
CA PRO A 197 10.38 -8.76 4.79
C PRO A 197 10.58 -10.17 4.18
N PRO A 198 9.55 -10.99 3.88
CA PRO A 198 9.80 -12.31 3.30
C PRO A 198 10.09 -12.32 1.79
N ALA A 199 9.95 -11.19 1.09
CA ALA A 199 9.97 -11.13 -0.37
C ALA A 199 11.29 -11.56 -1.04
N PRO A 200 12.50 -11.28 -0.51
CA PRO A 200 13.74 -11.76 -1.14
C PRO A 200 13.82 -13.29 -1.18
N TYR A 201 13.36 -13.93 -0.11
CA TYR A 201 13.42 -15.39 0.06
C TYR A 201 12.32 -16.08 -0.75
N GLU A 202 11.12 -15.48 -0.83
CA GLU A 202 10.09 -15.91 -1.79
C GLU A 202 10.60 -15.80 -3.23
N ARG A 203 11.26 -14.68 -3.57
CA ARG A 203 11.84 -14.47 -4.90
C ARG A 203 12.88 -15.54 -5.23
N ALA A 204 13.84 -15.80 -4.35
CA ALA A 204 14.80 -16.88 -4.52
C ALA A 204 14.10 -18.23 -4.77
N SER A 205 13.04 -18.51 -4.01
CA SER A 205 12.27 -19.74 -4.15
C SER A 205 11.58 -19.86 -5.53
N LEU A 206 10.95 -18.80 -6.01
CA LEU A 206 10.24 -18.83 -7.29
C LEU A 206 11.17 -18.70 -8.51
N ILE A 207 12.34 -18.09 -8.34
CA ILE A 207 13.43 -18.18 -9.32
C ILE A 207 13.94 -19.64 -9.35
N ALA A 208 14.20 -20.27 -8.21
CA ALA A 208 14.62 -21.67 -8.15
C ALA A 208 13.58 -22.61 -8.79
N HIS A 209 12.29 -22.33 -8.58
CA HIS A 209 11.21 -23.07 -9.24
C HIS A 209 11.35 -23.06 -10.77
N TYR A 210 11.64 -21.89 -11.35
CA TYR A 210 11.88 -21.71 -12.77
C TYR A 210 13.18 -22.41 -13.22
N LEU A 211 14.29 -22.17 -12.52
CA LEU A 211 15.61 -22.71 -12.86
C LEU A 211 15.62 -24.24 -12.78
N ALA A 212 15.02 -24.86 -11.77
CA ALA A 212 14.94 -26.32 -11.63
C ALA A 212 14.28 -27.02 -12.84
N ARG A 213 13.42 -26.32 -13.59
CA ARG A 213 12.72 -26.84 -14.77
C ARG A 213 13.41 -26.54 -16.09
N HIS A 214 14.10 -25.40 -16.18
CA HIS A 214 14.60 -24.88 -17.47
C HIS A 214 16.11 -24.72 -17.53
N LYS A 215 16.75 -24.56 -16.37
CA LYS A 215 18.17 -24.26 -16.21
C LYS A 215 18.73 -24.94 -14.94
N PRO A 216 18.63 -26.27 -14.82
CA PRO A 216 18.85 -26.99 -13.55
C PRO A 216 20.30 -26.97 -13.05
N ARG A 217 21.28 -26.60 -13.89
CA ARG A 217 22.69 -26.46 -13.48
C ARG A 217 22.96 -25.11 -12.81
N SER A 218 22.02 -24.18 -12.89
CA SER A 218 22.13 -22.82 -12.35
C SER A 218 22.03 -22.80 -10.82
N LYS A 219 22.54 -21.73 -10.21
CA LYS A 219 22.53 -21.53 -8.75
C LYS A 219 22.00 -20.15 -8.39
N ILE A 220 21.57 -20.01 -7.13
CA ILE A 220 21.12 -18.76 -6.54
C ILE A 220 21.92 -18.54 -5.26
N ILE A 221 22.53 -17.37 -5.13
CA ILE A 221 23.14 -16.90 -3.87
C ILE A 221 22.37 -15.68 -3.39
N ILE A 222 21.91 -15.72 -2.14
CA ILE A 222 21.32 -14.58 -1.44
C ILE A 222 22.40 -13.98 -0.54
N LEU A 223 22.83 -12.76 -0.87
CA LEU A 223 23.74 -11.97 -0.04
C LEU A 223 22.89 -11.07 0.87
N ASP A 224 22.83 -11.42 2.15
CA ASP A 224 21.93 -10.78 3.10
C ASP A 224 22.68 -9.86 4.05
N ALA A 225 22.19 -8.64 4.22
CA ALA A 225 22.71 -7.75 5.26
C ALA A 225 22.41 -8.25 6.68
N LYS A 226 21.44 -9.17 6.84
CA LYS A 226 20.94 -9.64 8.13
C LYS A 226 21.53 -10.99 8.53
N ASP A 227 21.53 -11.26 9.84
CA ASP A 227 21.94 -12.56 10.40
C ASP A 227 20.80 -13.54 10.62
N LYS A 228 19.56 -13.07 10.49
CA LYS A 228 18.33 -13.87 10.55
C LYS A 228 17.26 -13.19 9.72
N TYR A 229 16.31 -13.97 9.19
CA TYR A 229 15.19 -13.42 8.44
C TYR A 229 13.85 -14.07 8.78
N THR A 230 12.77 -13.38 8.39
CA THR A 230 11.41 -13.84 8.70
C THR A 230 11.11 -15.20 8.06
N LYS A 231 10.48 -16.11 8.81
CA LYS A 231 10.14 -17.47 8.37
C LYS A 231 11.35 -18.32 7.93
N GLN A 232 12.57 -17.99 8.36
CA GLN A 232 13.80 -18.68 7.93
C GLN A 232 13.73 -20.22 8.02
N PRO A 233 13.33 -20.84 9.14
CA PRO A 233 13.23 -22.31 9.20
C PRO A 233 12.28 -22.91 8.14
N LEU A 234 11.18 -22.22 7.84
CA LEU A 234 10.19 -22.66 6.86
C LEU A 234 10.72 -22.56 5.41
N PHE A 235 11.48 -21.50 5.12
CA PHE A 235 12.13 -21.34 3.83
C PHE A 235 13.22 -22.37 3.62
N GLU A 236 14.12 -22.53 4.58
CA GLU A 236 15.24 -23.47 4.49
C GLU A 236 14.76 -24.92 4.37
N GLU A 237 13.78 -25.34 5.16
CA GLU A 237 13.19 -26.67 5.01
C GLU A 237 12.47 -26.83 3.66
N GLY A 238 11.72 -25.82 3.24
CA GLY A 238 11.09 -25.82 1.91
C GLY A 238 12.10 -25.93 0.77
N TRP A 239 13.24 -25.24 0.86
CA TRP A 239 14.33 -25.34 -0.12
C TRP A 239 14.98 -26.71 -0.13
N ARG A 240 15.24 -27.29 1.05
CA ARG A 240 15.80 -28.63 1.18
C ARG A 240 14.90 -29.69 0.54
N ARG A 241 13.58 -29.52 0.66
CA ARG A 241 12.57 -30.43 0.10
C ARG A 241 12.34 -30.23 -1.41
N LEU A 242 12.23 -28.98 -1.86
CA LEU A 242 11.87 -28.65 -3.26
C LEU A 242 13.09 -28.61 -4.18
N TYR A 243 14.27 -28.28 -3.65
CA TYR A 243 15.51 -28.05 -4.38
C TYR A 243 16.70 -28.77 -3.71
N PRO A 244 16.63 -30.12 -3.53
CA PRO A 244 17.57 -30.90 -2.72
C PRO A 244 19.02 -30.89 -3.23
N GLN A 245 19.25 -30.50 -4.47
CA GLN A 245 20.57 -30.31 -5.08
C GLN A 245 21.31 -29.04 -4.59
N GLY A 246 20.77 -28.35 -3.59
CA GLY A 246 21.36 -27.12 -3.04
C GLY A 246 21.36 -25.98 -4.05
N MET A 247 20.23 -25.71 -4.70
CA MET A 247 20.12 -24.66 -5.71
C MET A 247 20.21 -23.25 -5.12
N ILE A 248 19.80 -23.09 -3.87
CA ILE A 248 19.76 -21.81 -3.15
C ILE A 248 20.77 -21.89 -2.01
N GLU A 249 21.64 -20.88 -1.95
CA GLU A 249 22.53 -20.60 -0.84
C GLU A 249 22.18 -19.24 -0.23
N TRP A 250 22.22 -19.14 1.10
CA TRP A 250 21.99 -17.90 1.83
C TRP A 250 23.21 -17.60 2.69
N VAL A 251 23.78 -16.40 2.49
CA VAL A 251 24.95 -15.91 3.21
C VAL A 251 24.48 -14.80 4.15
N ALA A 252 24.55 -15.08 5.45
CA ALA A 252 24.22 -14.14 6.51
C ALA A 252 25.19 -12.94 6.53
N GLY A 253 24.73 -11.80 7.03
CA GLY A 253 25.54 -10.57 7.10
C GLY A 253 26.85 -10.75 7.87
N GLY A 254 26.79 -11.32 9.07
CA GLY A 254 27.95 -11.66 9.91
C GLY A 254 28.81 -12.81 9.36
N LYS A 255 28.45 -13.38 8.22
CA LYS A 255 29.24 -14.37 7.45
C LYS A 255 29.72 -13.83 6.10
N GLY A 256 29.65 -12.52 5.90
CA GLY A 256 30.10 -11.87 4.66
C GLY A 256 28.99 -11.51 3.68
N GLY A 257 27.72 -11.68 4.04
CA GLY A 257 26.57 -11.44 3.14
C GLY A 257 26.22 -9.97 2.91
N ARG A 258 26.78 -9.03 3.68
CA ARG A 258 26.52 -7.60 3.51
C ARG A 258 27.15 -7.11 2.21
N VAL A 259 26.31 -6.67 1.28
CA VAL A 259 26.74 -6.02 0.02
C VAL A 259 27.06 -4.56 0.30
N THR A 260 28.27 -4.14 -0.03
CA THR A 260 28.76 -2.76 0.14
C THR A 260 28.81 -2.00 -1.19
N GLY A 261 28.96 -2.72 -2.31
CA GLY A 261 28.98 -2.13 -3.64
C GLY A 261 28.60 -3.10 -4.75
N VAL A 262 28.39 -2.57 -5.95
CA VAL A 262 28.21 -3.33 -7.18
C VAL A 262 28.93 -2.65 -8.35
N ASP A 263 29.37 -3.44 -9.31
CA ASP A 263 29.74 -2.98 -10.65
C ASP A 263 28.66 -3.47 -11.64
N PRO A 264 27.77 -2.58 -12.12
CA PRO A 264 26.71 -2.94 -13.06
C PRO A 264 27.21 -3.44 -14.41
N LEU A 265 28.37 -2.96 -14.89
CA LEU A 265 28.91 -3.35 -16.20
C LEU A 265 29.34 -4.81 -16.21
N THR A 266 29.95 -5.26 -15.11
CA THR A 266 30.38 -6.65 -14.96
C THR A 266 29.39 -7.53 -14.20
N LYS A 267 28.34 -6.93 -13.63
CA LYS A 267 27.37 -7.53 -12.68
C LYS A 267 28.05 -8.18 -11.48
N THR A 268 29.07 -7.51 -10.95
CA THR A 268 29.82 -7.97 -9.79
C THR A 268 29.24 -7.35 -8.53
N PHE A 269 29.01 -8.16 -7.51
CA PHE A 269 28.67 -7.72 -6.16
C PHE A 269 29.95 -7.68 -5.33
N PHE A 270 30.15 -6.60 -4.59
CA PHE A 270 31.17 -6.49 -3.56
C PHE A 270 30.50 -6.62 -2.20
N SER A 271 30.93 -7.61 -1.44
CA SER A 271 30.41 -7.91 -0.10
C SER A 271 31.54 -8.05 0.90
N ASP A 272 31.19 -8.07 2.18
CA ASP A 272 32.14 -8.36 3.27
C ASP A 272 32.85 -9.73 3.08
N GLY A 273 32.20 -10.67 2.38
CA GLY A 273 32.76 -11.99 2.03
C GLY A 273 33.60 -12.01 0.75
N GLY A 274 33.76 -10.88 0.06
CA GLY A 274 34.50 -10.75 -1.20
C GLY A 274 33.62 -10.43 -2.41
N ALA A 275 34.25 -10.48 -3.59
CA ALA A 275 33.60 -10.15 -4.86
C ALA A 275 32.94 -11.39 -5.49
N LEU A 276 31.72 -11.24 -5.98
CA LEU A 276 30.94 -12.30 -6.61
C LEU A 276 30.32 -11.81 -7.92
N LYS A 277 30.72 -12.40 -9.05
CA LYS A 277 30.18 -12.08 -10.37
C LYS A 277 28.92 -12.88 -10.67
N ALA A 278 27.83 -12.19 -11.01
CA ALA A 278 26.55 -12.80 -11.36
C ALA A 278 26.29 -12.78 -12.87
N ASP A 279 25.55 -13.77 -13.38
CA ASP A 279 24.94 -13.69 -14.72
C ASP A 279 23.67 -12.81 -14.69
N VAL A 280 22.92 -12.90 -13.59
CA VAL A 280 21.74 -12.07 -13.28
C VAL A 280 21.86 -11.53 -11.86
N GLY A 281 21.92 -10.21 -11.71
CA GLY A 281 21.96 -9.54 -10.41
C GLY A 281 20.61 -8.91 -10.08
N ASN A 282 20.05 -9.24 -8.91
CA ASN A 282 18.90 -8.57 -8.34
C ASN A 282 19.33 -7.80 -7.08
N VAL A 283 19.44 -6.47 -7.18
CA VAL A 283 19.91 -5.64 -6.07
C VAL A 283 18.72 -4.98 -5.38
N VAL A 284 18.48 -5.30 -4.12
CA VAL A 284 17.42 -4.66 -3.32
C VAL A 284 18.08 -3.64 -2.40
N PRO A 285 18.04 -2.33 -2.75
CA PRO A 285 18.68 -1.31 -1.94
C PRO A 285 17.89 -1.02 -0.66
N PRO A 286 18.51 -0.37 0.33
CA PRO A 286 17.81 0.29 1.43
C PRO A 286 16.70 1.22 0.92
N GLN A 287 15.67 1.40 1.76
CA GLN A 287 14.42 2.06 1.38
C GLN A 287 14.06 3.15 2.38
N GLN A 288 13.22 4.06 1.93
CA GLN A 288 12.74 5.22 2.67
C GLN A 288 11.31 5.58 2.24
N ALA A 289 10.65 6.51 2.94
CA ALA A 289 9.40 7.07 2.46
C ALA A 289 9.59 7.76 1.10
N ALA A 290 8.61 7.62 0.21
CA ALA A 290 8.70 8.24 -1.12
C ALA A 290 8.76 9.78 -1.04
N ALA A 291 9.45 10.41 -2.00
CA ALA A 291 9.86 11.81 -1.96
C ALA A 291 8.74 12.83 -1.68
N ILE A 292 7.50 12.53 -2.08
CA ILE A 292 6.35 13.40 -1.80
C ILE A 292 6.08 13.56 -0.29
N ALA A 293 6.45 12.58 0.54
CA ALA A 293 6.36 12.71 1.99
C ALA A 293 7.34 13.77 2.54
N ARG A 294 8.55 13.88 1.95
CA ARG A 294 9.50 14.96 2.29
C ARG A 294 8.98 16.32 1.84
N LEU A 295 8.41 16.40 0.64
CA LEU A 295 7.78 17.64 0.15
C LEU A 295 6.61 18.11 1.04
N ALA A 296 5.90 17.18 1.67
CA ALA A 296 4.85 17.48 2.64
C ALA A 296 5.37 17.85 4.04
N GLY A 297 6.68 17.76 4.30
CA GLY A 297 7.28 18.04 5.61
C GLY A 297 6.94 17.01 6.69
N VAL A 298 6.53 15.78 6.31
CA VAL A 298 6.07 14.74 7.26
C VAL A 298 7.10 13.63 7.50
N VAL A 299 8.31 13.77 6.98
CA VAL A 299 9.40 12.79 7.17
C VAL A 299 10.26 13.18 8.37
N ASP A 300 10.54 12.21 9.22
CA ASP A 300 11.41 12.30 10.40
C ASP A 300 12.87 11.93 10.07
N ASP A 301 13.76 12.04 11.06
CA ASP A 301 15.22 11.79 10.92
C ASP A 301 15.60 10.39 10.42
N ASP A 302 14.71 9.39 10.56
CA ASP A 302 14.93 8.02 10.09
C ASP A 302 14.40 7.77 8.67
N GLU A 303 14.07 8.84 7.93
CA GLU A 303 13.55 8.83 6.55
C GLU A 303 12.17 8.17 6.39
N TRP A 304 11.44 8.02 7.50
CA TRP A 304 10.05 7.55 7.55
C TRP A 304 9.14 8.56 8.25
N CYS A 305 7.82 8.33 8.20
CA CYS A 305 6.84 9.25 8.77
C CYS A 305 6.24 8.72 10.08
N ARG A 306 6.44 9.42 11.18
CA ARG A 306 5.81 9.13 12.48
C ARG A 306 4.36 9.61 12.46
N ILE A 307 3.49 8.75 12.97
CA ILE A 307 2.04 8.96 12.96
C ILE A 307 1.42 8.78 14.34
N ASP A 308 0.28 9.41 14.55
CA ASP A 308 -0.66 9.07 15.61
C ASP A 308 -1.23 7.66 15.32
N PRO A 309 -1.09 6.69 16.24
CA PRO A 309 -1.50 5.31 15.99
C PRO A 309 -3.02 5.10 15.90
N LEU A 310 -3.84 6.05 16.37
CA LEU A 310 -5.29 6.00 16.29
C LEU A 310 -5.82 6.52 14.94
N THR A 311 -5.23 7.60 14.43
CA THR A 311 -5.77 8.32 13.26
C THR A 311 -4.87 8.26 12.02
N PHE A 312 -3.62 7.82 12.19
CA PHE A 312 -2.53 7.96 11.23
C PHE A 312 -2.19 9.41 10.85
N GLU A 313 -2.69 10.41 11.59
CA GLU A 313 -2.27 11.80 11.41
C GLU A 313 -0.75 11.90 11.65
N SER A 314 -0.03 12.65 10.82
CA SER A 314 1.37 12.94 11.02
C SER A 314 1.57 13.61 12.39
N LYS A 315 2.60 13.19 13.11
CA LYS A 315 2.99 13.84 14.37
C LYS A 315 3.59 15.23 14.15
N THR A 316 4.03 15.52 12.91
CA THR A 316 4.74 16.75 12.56
C THR A 316 3.81 17.76 11.89
N VAL A 317 2.88 17.32 11.03
CA VAL A 317 2.02 18.21 10.26
C VAL A 317 0.55 17.83 10.44
N LYS A 318 -0.24 18.76 10.98
CA LYS A 318 -1.68 18.56 11.22
C LYS A 318 -2.46 18.41 9.93
N ASN A 319 -3.57 17.67 10.01
CA ASN A 319 -4.50 17.39 8.92
C ASN A 319 -3.91 16.57 7.75
N ILE A 320 -2.66 16.09 7.86
CA ILE A 320 -2.03 15.17 6.92
C ILE A 320 -1.91 13.81 7.58
N HIS A 321 -2.36 12.74 6.92
CA HIS A 321 -2.33 11.37 7.39
C HIS A 321 -1.41 10.53 6.52
N VAL A 322 -0.54 9.69 7.10
CA VAL A 322 0.45 8.92 6.33
C VAL A 322 0.24 7.42 6.52
N LEU A 323 0.08 6.69 5.41
CA LEU A 323 -0.30 5.28 5.39
C LEU A 323 0.69 4.40 4.64
N GLY A 324 0.60 3.09 4.89
CA GLY A 324 1.34 2.07 4.16
C GLY A 324 2.82 2.11 4.50
N ASP A 325 3.64 1.80 3.50
CA ASP A 325 5.08 1.66 3.73
C ASP A 325 5.76 2.96 4.18
N ALA A 326 5.20 4.13 3.88
CA ALA A 326 5.80 5.42 4.23
C ALA A 326 5.80 5.69 5.75
N CYS A 327 4.86 5.09 6.50
CA CYS A 327 4.71 5.38 7.93
C CYS A 327 5.53 4.44 8.83
N VAL A 328 5.73 4.88 10.08
CA VAL A 328 6.24 4.09 11.20
C VAL A 328 5.05 3.54 12.00
N ALA A 329 4.57 2.36 11.61
CA ALA A 329 3.39 1.71 12.18
C ALA A 329 3.71 0.69 13.29
N GLY A 330 4.71 0.98 14.13
CA GLY A 330 5.12 0.13 15.24
C GLY A 330 5.43 -1.31 14.80
N ALA A 331 4.72 -2.29 15.38
CA ALA A 331 4.93 -3.71 15.12
C ALA A 331 4.38 -4.20 13.76
N MET A 332 3.63 -3.37 13.02
CA MET A 332 3.09 -3.77 11.72
C MET A 332 4.20 -3.78 10.64
N PRO A 333 4.32 -4.84 9.83
CA PRO A 333 5.28 -4.84 8.73
C PRO A 333 4.83 -3.90 7.62
N LYS A 334 5.79 -3.36 6.86
CA LYS A 334 5.56 -2.64 5.59
C LYS A 334 5.07 -3.62 4.52
N SER A 335 3.77 -3.88 4.47
CA SER A 335 3.13 -4.89 3.62
C SER A 335 1.84 -4.35 2.98
N GLY A 336 1.40 -4.97 1.89
CA GLY A 336 0.11 -4.62 1.26
C GLY A 336 -1.09 -4.84 2.20
N PHE A 337 -1.06 -5.88 3.03
CA PHE A 337 -2.16 -6.15 3.96
C PHE A 337 -2.18 -5.17 5.13
N SER A 338 -1.01 -4.80 5.66
CA SER A 338 -0.88 -3.70 6.63
C SER A 338 -1.43 -2.40 6.03
N ALA A 339 -0.99 -2.02 4.83
CA ALA A 339 -1.44 -0.79 4.17
C ALA A 339 -2.96 -0.76 3.95
N ASN A 340 -3.57 -1.87 3.53
CA ASN A 340 -5.02 -1.99 3.41
C ASN A 340 -5.74 -1.81 4.76
N ASN A 341 -5.28 -2.47 5.84
CA ASN A 341 -5.88 -2.30 7.18
C ASN A 341 -5.75 -0.86 7.70
N GLN A 342 -4.59 -0.24 7.48
CA GLN A 342 -4.35 1.16 7.82
C GLN A 342 -5.30 2.08 7.03
N GLY A 343 -5.51 1.82 5.73
CA GLY A 343 -6.47 2.54 4.90
C GLY A 343 -7.90 2.51 5.46
N LYS A 344 -8.35 1.35 5.97
CA LYS A 344 -9.67 1.19 6.61
C LYS A 344 -9.77 1.99 7.91
N VAL A 345 -8.76 1.88 8.77
CA VAL A 345 -8.72 2.58 10.06
C VAL A 345 -8.68 4.10 9.85
N THR A 346 -7.85 4.58 8.94
CA THR A 346 -7.78 6.01 8.62
C THR A 346 -9.08 6.51 8.00
N ALA A 347 -9.71 5.74 7.11
CA ALA A 347 -11.01 6.11 6.57
C ALA A 347 -12.05 6.30 7.70
N ALA A 348 -12.14 5.36 8.64
CA ALA A 348 -13.04 5.47 9.78
C ALA A 348 -12.70 6.67 10.69
N ALA A 349 -11.42 6.92 10.95
CA ALA A 349 -10.97 8.06 11.73
C ALA A 349 -11.30 9.40 11.05
N LEU A 350 -11.05 9.53 9.75
CA LEU A 350 -11.37 10.75 8.98
C LEU A 350 -12.86 11.04 8.99
N VAL A 351 -13.69 10.02 8.74
CA VAL A 351 -15.15 10.17 8.76
C VAL A 351 -15.64 10.57 10.15
N ALA A 352 -15.07 10.02 11.23
CA ALA A 352 -15.39 10.44 12.59
C ALA A 352 -15.00 11.91 12.84
N LEU A 353 -13.75 12.28 12.55
CA LEU A 353 -13.20 13.62 12.77
C LEU A 353 -13.97 14.70 11.99
N LEU A 354 -14.28 14.45 10.71
CA LEU A 354 -15.00 15.39 9.85
C LEU A 354 -16.47 15.58 10.27
N ASN A 355 -17.04 14.59 10.96
CA ASN A 355 -18.39 14.65 11.52
C ASN A 355 -18.41 15.03 13.02
N GLY A 356 -17.28 15.46 13.60
CA GLY A 356 -17.20 15.85 15.01
C GLY A 356 -17.47 14.71 16.00
N ARG A 357 -17.21 13.46 15.60
CA ARG A 357 -17.37 12.25 16.42
C ARG A 357 -16.04 11.78 16.99
N GLU A 358 -16.11 11.02 18.07
CA GLU A 358 -14.94 10.37 18.67
C GLU A 358 -14.37 9.27 17.74
N VAL A 359 -13.04 9.16 17.71
CA VAL A 359 -12.34 8.10 16.97
C VAL A 359 -12.29 6.85 17.85
N GLY A 360 -12.81 5.73 17.35
CA GLY A 360 -12.79 4.45 18.07
C GLY A 360 -11.39 3.83 18.15
N GLU A 361 -11.21 2.88 19.07
CA GLU A 361 -9.97 2.12 19.22
C GLU A 361 -9.74 1.19 18.01
N PRO A 362 -8.63 1.32 17.26
CA PRO A 362 -8.39 0.51 16.08
C PRO A 362 -7.64 -0.78 16.39
N PHE A 363 -8.08 -1.84 15.70
CA PHE A 363 -7.40 -3.12 15.60
C PHE A 363 -6.98 -3.36 14.16
N PHE A 364 -5.88 -4.09 13.98
CA PHE A 364 -5.30 -4.36 12.66
C PHE A 364 -4.97 -5.83 12.51
N LEU A 365 -4.95 -6.29 11.27
CA LEU A 365 -4.49 -7.62 10.90
C LEU A 365 -3.40 -7.52 9.83
N ASN A 366 -2.43 -8.44 9.87
CA ASN A 366 -1.52 -8.66 8.76
C ASN A 366 -1.34 -10.15 8.53
N THR A 367 -1.27 -10.54 7.26
CA THR A 367 -0.82 -11.85 6.83
C THR A 367 0.11 -11.70 5.63
N CYS A 368 1.29 -12.29 5.70
CA CYS A 368 2.24 -12.35 4.59
C CYS A 368 2.44 -13.80 4.14
N TYR A 369 1.71 -14.19 3.09
CA TYR A 369 1.98 -15.42 2.36
C TYR A 369 3.30 -15.35 1.59
N SER A 370 3.95 -16.50 1.43
CA SER A 370 5.06 -16.68 0.51
C SER A 370 4.93 -18.03 -0.20
N LEU A 371 5.07 -18.00 -1.52
CA LEU A 371 5.09 -19.19 -2.35
C LEU A 371 6.54 -19.62 -2.58
N LEU A 372 6.84 -20.89 -2.30
CA LEU A 372 8.14 -21.48 -2.63
C LEU A 372 8.09 -22.22 -3.97
N SER A 373 6.90 -22.66 -4.36
CA SER A 373 6.51 -23.14 -5.68
C SER A 373 5.00 -22.86 -5.84
N PRO A 374 4.39 -23.07 -7.03
CA PRO A 374 2.96 -22.87 -7.24
C PRO A 374 2.06 -23.60 -6.22
N ASP A 375 2.50 -24.75 -5.73
CA ASP A 375 1.74 -25.63 -4.82
C ASP A 375 2.36 -25.73 -3.41
N TYR A 376 3.29 -24.83 -3.05
CA TYR A 376 3.92 -24.81 -1.72
C TYR A 376 3.91 -23.41 -1.15
N GLY A 377 3.00 -23.16 -0.21
CA GLY A 377 2.85 -21.89 0.49
C GLY A 377 3.22 -21.97 1.98
N ILE A 378 3.69 -20.85 2.50
CA ILE A 378 3.90 -20.60 3.94
C ILE A 378 3.39 -19.19 4.29
N SER A 379 3.05 -18.95 5.55
CA SER A 379 2.51 -17.67 6.00
C SER A 379 3.08 -17.23 7.34
N ILE A 380 2.92 -15.94 7.62
CA ILE A 380 3.05 -15.35 8.96
C ILE A 380 1.88 -14.40 9.16
N ASN A 381 1.18 -14.55 10.29
CA ASN A 381 -0.07 -13.86 10.56
C ASN A 381 -0.01 -13.22 11.95
N ALA A 382 -0.47 -11.98 12.09
CA ALA A 382 -0.53 -11.30 13.38
C ALA A 382 -1.72 -10.32 13.45
N ALA A 383 -2.13 -10.05 14.68
CA ALA A 383 -3.13 -9.05 15.02
C ALA A 383 -2.50 -7.96 15.87
N TYR A 384 -2.98 -6.74 15.75
CA TYR A 384 -2.41 -5.57 16.41
C TYR A 384 -3.49 -4.68 16.97
N ARG A 385 -3.12 -3.83 17.91
CA ARG A 385 -3.94 -2.72 18.41
C ARG A 385 -3.11 -1.45 18.49
N ALA A 386 -3.75 -0.30 18.34
CA ALA A 386 -3.12 0.96 18.68
C ALA A 386 -3.05 1.15 20.20
N THR A 387 -2.00 1.81 20.66
CA THR A 387 -1.81 2.28 22.03
C THR A 387 -1.17 3.66 22.01
N PRO A 388 -1.18 4.43 23.11
CA PRO A 388 -0.45 5.70 23.16
C PRO A 388 1.05 5.57 22.84
N ALA A 389 1.65 4.40 23.09
CA ALA A 389 3.06 4.12 22.79
C ALA A 389 3.31 3.73 21.31
N GLY A 390 2.26 3.51 20.52
CA GLY A 390 2.33 3.03 19.14
C GLY A 390 1.49 1.78 18.90
N ILE A 391 1.57 1.24 17.68
CA ILE A 391 0.85 0.02 17.31
C ILE A 391 1.66 -1.20 17.77
N VAL A 392 1.04 -2.04 18.59
CA VAL A 392 1.69 -3.23 19.19
C VAL A 392 0.98 -4.51 18.77
N ALA A 393 1.71 -5.62 18.69
CA ALA A 393 1.13 -6.93 18.46
C ALA A 393 0.28 -7.36 19.66
N LEU A 394 -0.86 -8.00 19.41
CA LEU A 394 -1.66 -8.61 20.46
C LEU A 394 -0.92 -9.82 21.03
N LEU A 395 -0.97 -9.98 22.35
CA LEU A 395 -0.39 -11.13 23.04
C LEU A 395 -0.96 -12.43 22.46
N GLY A 396 -0.10 -13.38 22.12
CA GLY A 396 -0.49 -14.65 21.50
C GLY A 396 -0.76 -14.58 19.98
N SER A 397 -0.63 -13.41 19.35
CA SER A 397 -0.62 -13.29 17.89
C SER A 397 0.81 -13.41 17.31
N GLY A 398 0.96 -13.53 15.99
CA GLY A 398 2.28 -13.62 15.35
C GLY A 398 2.74 -15.04 15.03
N ALA A 399 1.83 -15.90 14.59
CA ALA A 399 2.14 -17.28 14.24
C ALA A 399 2.65 -17.40 12.80
N THR A 400 3.72 -18.16 12.62
CA THR A 400 4.13 -18.67 11.29
C THR A 400 3.47 -20.02 11.03
N SER A 401 3.41 -20.46 9.78
CA SER A 401 2.97 -21.84 9.48
C SER A 401 3.79 -22.85 10.30
N PRO A 402 3.21 -23.98 10.76
CA PRO A 402 3.97 -24.99 11.48
C PRO A 402 5.09 -25.55 10.60
N LEU A 403 6.27 -25.85 11.17
CA LEU A 403 7.43 -26.36 10.43
C LEU A 403 7.17 -27.78 9.88
N ASP A 404 6.63 -28.66 10.73
CA ASP A 404 6.38 -30.07 10.41
C ASP A 404 4.99 -30.32 9.79
N ALA A 405 4.42 -29.29 9.15
CA ALA A 405 3.10 -29.41 8.53
C ALA A 405 3.14 -30.35 7.31
N PRO A 406 2.10 -31.19 7.11
CA PRO A 406 2.02 -32.07 5.95
C PRO A 406 1.85 -31.28 4.64
N ASP A 407 2.09 -31.94 3.51
CA ASP A 407 2.06 -31.32 2.18
C ASP A 407 0.71 -30.75 1.81
N SER A 408 -0.38 -31.33 2.31
CA SER A 408 -1.72 -30.77 2.17
C SER A 408 -1.80 -29.35 2.72
N VAL A 409 -1.21 -29.08 3.89
CA VAL A 409 -1.19 -27.74 4.49
C VAL A 409 -0.37 -26.75 3.66
N ARG A 410 0.73 -27.21 3.03
CA ARG A 410 1.53 -26.36 2.12
C ARG A 410 0.77 -26.01 0.84
N LYS A 411 0.05 -26.98 0.27
CA LYS A 411 -0.83 -26.79 -0.90
C LYS A 411 -1.98 -25.86 -0.59
N ASP A 412 -2.64 -26.07 0.55
CA ASP A 412 -3.72 -25.21 1.02
C ASP A 412 -3.23 -23.78 1.26
N ALA A 413 -2.07 -23.61 1.88
CA ALA A 413 -1.47 -22.28 2.06
C ALA A 413 -1.19 -21.57 0.73
N ALA A 414 -0.77 -22.30 -0.32
CA ALA A 414 -0.59 -21.72 -1.65
C ALA A 414 -1.93 -21.29 -2.27
N LYS A 415 -2.97 -22.12 -2.13
CA LYS A 415 -4.35 -21.79 -2.54
C LYS A 415 -4.88 -20.57 -1.78
N TYR A 416 -4.67 -20.50 -0.46
CA TYR A 416 -5.07 -19.38 0.37
C TYR A 416 -4.30 -18.10 0.03
N ALA A 417 -3.03 -18.18 -0.38
CA ALA A 417 -2.32 -17.02 -0.91
C ALA A 417 -3.02 -16.45 -2.15
N GLY A 418 -3.47 -17.31 -3.07
CA GLY A 418 -4.25 -16.92 -4.24
C GLY A 418 -5.61 -16.31 -3.86
N GLY A 419 -6.30 -16.92 -2.90
CA GLY A 419 -7.57 -16.39 -2.36
C GLY A 419 -7.39 -15.03 -1.70
N TRP A 420 -6.38 -14.88 -0.83
CA TRP A 420 -6.01 -13.60 -0.21
C TRP A 420 -5.76 -12.53 -1.27
N TYR A 421 -4.98 -12.85 -2.30
CA TYR A 421 -4.65 -11.90 -3.36
C TYR A 421 -5.90 -11.43 -4.12
N ALA A 422 -6.77 -12.37 -4.51
CA ALA A 422 -8.02 -12.05 -5.18
C ALA A 422 -8.94 -11.20 -4.29
N SER A 423 -9.07 -11.54 -3.00
CA SER A 423 -9.91 -10.82 -2.05
C SER A 423 -9.39 -9.40 -1.79
N ILE A 424 -8.10 -9.22 -1.50
CA ILE A 424 -7.56 -7.89 -1.16
C ILE A 424 -7.57 -6.95 -2.37
N THR A 425 -7.24 -7.44 -3.57
CA THR A 425 -7.29 -6.62 -4.79
C THR A 425 -8.72 -6.33 -5.23
N GLY A 426 -9.62 -7.32 -5.11
CA GLY A 426 -11.05 -7.14 -5.32
C GLY A 426 -11.62 -6.08 -4.38
N GLU A 427 -11.29 -6.15 -3.09
CA GLU A 427 -11.69 -5.15 -2.10
C GLU A 427 -11.21 -3.76 -2.48
N MET A 428 -9.98 -3.59 -2.93
CA MET A 428 -9.38 -2.30 -3.24
C MET A 428 -9.92 -1.62 -4.50
N PHE A 429 -10.08 -2.37 -5.58
CA PHE A 429 -10.27 -1.78 -6.93
C PHE A 429 -11.64 -2.01 -7.54
N THR A 430 -12.45 -2.90 -6.97
CA THR A 430 -13.81 -3.14 -7.47
C THR A 430 -14.84 -2.27 -6.77
N LYS A 431 -15.95 -2.03 -7.47
CA LYS A 431 -17.10 -1.27 -6.96
C LYS A 431 -17.67 -1.82 -5.65
N GLY A 432 -17.56 -3.15 -5.47
CA GLY A 432 -18.30 -3.97 -4.51
C GLY A 432 -18.25 -3.55 -3.05
#